data_AF-A0A2G0CEK0-F1
#
_entry.id   AF-A0A2G0CEK0-F1
#
_cell.length_a   1.000
_cell.length_b   1.000
_cell.length_c   1.000
_cell.angle_alpha   90.00
_cell.angle_beta   90.00
_cell.angle_gamma   90.00
#
_symmetry.space_group_name_H-M   'P 1'
#
loop_
_entity.id
_entity.type
_entity.pdbx_description
1 polymer ?
#
loop_
_entity_poly.entity_id
_entity_poly.type
_entity_poly.pdbx_seq_one_letter_code
_entity_poly.pdbx_strand_id
1 'polypeptide(L)'
;MKNGRFTALHLSNLADQAERFMLMTYERLPRALVLHNDSWALALAAHSLEIALRRPGVSPDLPHLARTVAFLEACRYWGNGSELRSWKEVAQEFREWTGPDYLNLQLTLASVLPEGSSGLRSEVADVLYDAQLAQRLLSGPEGAELMWLENRYALDSGLGPRRRMNRTDALAQYLEELRQARFRDGELRRRYQHTHSAVLLDLQKLVDRLEKKKPGLLPPAPTGDDSDVPVLLHDLEQGPTRQATQTYFRTIFRNQIQLKRMADQKAAIMVSVNALLIGVLITFVSYGDWPQTRPEVLLPVAVFIICALASLVYAIISSRPYSRNDEDDNLAFYGTISKMGRQEFARRMEHTLLSPDALYGNLISDLHGLGRDIDRKYRLLKIAYNIFLTGLAVSVILMLGIILLF
;
A
#
# COMPACT_ATOMS: atom_id res chain seq x y z
N MET A 1 -37.70 7.09 20.73
CA MET A 1 -36.53 6.37 20.17
C MET A 1 -35.33 6.69 21.04
N LYS A 2 -34.86 5.75 21.87
CA LYS A 2 -33.73 5.97 22.78
C LYS A 2 -32.47 6.18 21.92
N ASN A 3 -31.78 7.31 22.12
CA ASN A 3 -30.44 7.56 21.59
C ASN A 3 -29.54 6.40 22.02
N GLY A 4 -29.27 5.47 21.10
CA GLY A 4 -28.31 4.40 21.32
C GLY A 4 -26.93 5.02 21.45
N ARG A 5 -26.45 5.21 22.69
CA ARG A 5 -25.03 5.45 22.94
C ARG A 5 -24.28 4.25 22.40
N PHE A 6 -23.61 4.40 21.27
CA PHE A 6 -22.66 3.40 20.81
C PHE A 6 -21.56 3.27 21.85
N THR A 7 -21.12 2.04 22.09
CA THR A 7 -19.89 1.85 22.85
C THR A 7 -18.70 2.19 21.97
N ALA A 8 -17.58 2.60 22.57
CA ALA A 8 -16.32 2.83 21.86
C ALA A 8 -15.92 1.64 20.96
N LEU A 9 -16.28 0.42 21.36
CA LEU A 9 -16.08 -0.81 20.60
C LEU A 9 -16.83 -0.84 19.25
N HIS A 10 -18.03 -0.27 19.17
CA HIS A 10 -18.78 -0.23 17.90
C HIS A 10 -18.14 0.76 16.92
N LEU A 11 -17.67 1.91 17.41
CA LEU A 11 -16.98 2.90 16.59
C LEU A 11 -15.57 2.44 16.21
N SER A 12 -14.88 1.70 17.07
CA SER A 12 -13.61 1.07 16.70
C SER A 12 -13.80 0.03 15.60
N ASN A 13 -14.86 -0.79 15.68
CA ASN A 13 -15.18 -1.74 14.61
C ASN A 13 -15.52 -1.03 13.30
N LEU A 14 -16.22 0.10 13.33
CA LEU A 14 -16.47 0.92 12.13
C LEU A 14 -15.16 1.43 11.52
N ALA A 15 -14.22 1.91 12.35
CA ALA A 15 -12.91 2.36 11.89
C ALA A 15 -12.10 1.22 11.26
N ASP A 16 -12.16 0.02 11.82
CA ASP A 16 -11.50 -1.16 11.26
C ASP A 16 -12.13 -1.61 9.93
N GLN A 17 -13.45 -1.44 9.77
CA GLN A 17 -14.10 -1.63 8.47
C GLN A 17 -13.65 -0.57 7.45
N ALA A 18 -13.50 0.68 7.86
CA ALA A 18 -13.00 1.75 6.99
C ALA A 18 -11.56 1.50 6.54
N GLU A 19 -10.71 0.94 7.39
CA GLU A 19 -9.36 0.50 7.01
C GLU A 19 -9.40 -0.60 5.94
N ARG A 20 -10.23 -1.63 6.13
CA ARG A 20 -10.39 -2.72 5.15
C ARG A 20 -10.93 -2.21 3.82
N PHE A 21 -11.93 -1.34 3.87
CA PHE A 21 -12.49 -0.69 2.70
C PHE A 21 -11.43 0.12 1.95
N MET A 22 -10.64 0.91 2.67
CA MET A 22 -9.54 1.70 2.13
C MET A 22 -8.50 0.80 1.44
N LEU A 23 -8.01 -0.24 2.10
CA LEU A 23 -7.01 -1.16 1.53
C LEU A 23 -7.54 -1.87 0.27
N MET A 24 -8.77 -2.36 0.32
CA MET A 24 -9.41 -3.03 -0.83
C MET A 24 -9.65 -2.07 -1.99
N THR A 25 -9.96 -0.80 -1.71
CA THR A 25 -10.13 0.23 -2.74
C THR A 25 -8.79 0.53 -3.41
N TYR A 26 -7.72 0.66 -2.63
CA TYR A 26 -6.38 0.91 -3.16
C TYR A 26 -5.85 -0.26 -3.99
N GLU A 27 -6.05 -1.52 -3.57
CA GLU A 27 -5.59 -2.70 -4.31
C GLU A 27 -6.16 -2.80 -5.74
N ARG A 28 -7.35 -2.21 -5.97
CA ARG A 28 -8.02 -2.20 -7.28
C ARG A 28 -7.46 -1.16 -8.25
N LEU A 29 -6.65 -0.21 -7.78
CA LEU A 29 -6.12 0.86 -8.60
C LEU A 29 -4.87 0.42 -9.39
N PRO A 30 -4.69 0.93 -10.63
CA PRO A 30 -3.38 0.88 -11.26
C PRO A 30 -2.43 1.72 -10.38
N ARG A 31 -1.35 1.09 -9.87
CA ARG A 31 -0.45 1.60 -8.81
C ARG A 31 0.36 2.86 -9.18
N ALA A 32 -0.32 3.93 -9.59
CA ALA A 32 0.26 5.16 -10.12
C ALA A 32 0.46 6.25 -9.05
N LEU A 33 -0.10 6.07 -7.85
CA LEU A 33 -0.03 7.05 -6.77
C LEU A 33 1.25 6.87 -5.95
N VAL A 34 2.14 7.85 -6.07
CA VAL A 34 3.47 7.86 -5.44
C VAL A 34 3.44 8.44 -4.02
N LEU A 35 2.58 9.44 -3.77
CA LEU A 35 2.37 10.09 -2.47
C LEU A 35 1.14 9.51 -1.74
N HIS A 36 -0.04 9.59 -2.35
CA HIS A 36 -1.32 9.15 -1.78
C HIS A 36 -1.51 7.64 -1.93
N ASN A 37 -0.51 6.86 -1.48
CA ASN A 37 -0.57 5.41 -1.41
C ASN A 37 -1.24 4.92 -0.10
N ASP A 38 -1.41 3.61 0.02
CA ASP A 38 -1.91 2.94 1.22
C ASP A 38 -1.12 3.31 2.50
N SER A 39 0.21 3.38 2.41
CA SER A 39 1.05 3.72 3.57
C SER A 39 0.82 5.15 4.07
N TRP A 40 0.60 6.10 3.15
CA TRP A 40 0.21 7.46 3.47
C TRP A 40 -1.18 7.52 4.11
N ALA A 41 -2.13 6.75 3.59
CA ALA A 41 -3.49 6.65 4.14
C ALA A 41 -3.51 6.08 5.56
N LEU A 42 -2.74 5.02 5.83
CA LEU A 42 -2.56 4.45 7.16
C LEU A 42 -1.92 5.44 8.12
N ALA A 43 -0.89 6.17 7.67
CA ALA A 43 -0.27 7.21 8.49
C ALA A 43 -1.24 8.36 8.79
N LEU A 44 -2.12 8.73 7.85
CA LEU A 44 -3.08 9.82 8.03
C LEU A 44 -4.08 9.44 9.13
N ALA A 45 -4.63 8.23 9.04
CA ALA A 45 -5.57 7.71 10.02
C ALA A 45 -4.93 7.52 11.40
N ALA A 46 -3.67 7.07 11.46
CA ALA A 46 -2.92 6.96 12.71
C ALA A 46 -2.68 8.34 13.36
N HIS A 47 -2.29 9.34 12.58
CA HIS A 47 -2.13 10.71 13.09
C HIS A 47 -3.47 11.32 13.53
N SER A 48 -4.55 11.13 12.78
CA SER A 48 -5.88 11.59 13.19
C SER A 48 -6.33 10.95 14.51
N LEU A 49 -6.08 9.65 14.70
CA LEU A 49 -6.36 8.96 15.96
C LEU A 49 -5.53 9.53 17.10
N GLU A 50 -4.22 9.68 16.91
CA GLU A 50 -3.30 10.20 17.94
C GLU A 50 -3.66 11.63 18.36
N ILE A 51 -3.95 12.50 17.39
CA ILE A 51 -4.35 13.89 17.66
C ILE A 51 -5.66 13.91 18.44
N ALA A 52 -6.66 13.13 18.03
CA ALA A 52 -7.93 13.06 18.73
C ALA A 52 -7.80 12.53 20.17
N LEU A 53 -6.97 11.51 20.41
CA LEU A 53 -6.76 10.93 21.74
C LEU A 53 -6.07 11.88 22.72
N ARG A 54 -5.24 12.80 22.21
CA ARG A 54 -4.49 13.76 23.04
C ARG A 54 -5.30 15.00 23.41
N ARG A 55 -6.46 15.25 22.78
CA ARG A 55 -7.30 16.41 23.09
C ARG A 55 -7.96 16.25 24.47
N PRO A 56 -7.80 17.21 25.40
CA PRO A 56 -8.44 17.11 26.71
C PRO A 56 -9.95 17.37 26.61
N GLY A 57 -10.75 16.57 27.32
CA GLY A 57 -12.19 16.80 27.48
C GLY A 57 -13.08 16.48 26.28
N VAL A 58 -12.55 15.80 25.25
CA VAL A 58 -13.32 15.41 24.06
C VAL A 58 -14.16 14.15 24.28
N SER A 59 -15.19 13.99 23.46
CA SER A 59 -16.05 12.80 23.45
C SER A 59 -15.21 11.53 23.20
N PRO A 60 -15.51 10.40 23.87
CA PRO A 60 -14.89 9.11 23.58
C PRO A 60 -15.13 8.62 22.14
N ASP A 61 -16.10 9.20 21.44
CA ASP A 61 -16.43 8.87 20.06
C ASP A 61 -15.48 9.53 19.04
N LEU A 62 -14.88 10.68 19.40
CA LEU A 62 -14.08 11.51 18.49
C LEU A 62 -12.91 10.74 17.86
N PRO A 63 -12.07 9.97 18.59
CA PRO A 63 -10.89 9.33 18.02
C PRO A 63 -11.22 8.30 16.95
N HIS A 64 -12.28 7.52 17.17
CA HIS A 64 -12.71 6.49 16.22
C HIS A 64 -13.39 7.10 14.99
N LEU A 65 -14.20 8.15 15.17
CA LEU A 65 -14.79 8.88 14.06
C LEU A 65 -13.73 9.61 13.23
N ALA A 66 -12.75 10.26 13.86
CA ALA A 66 -11.64 10.91 13.17
C ALA A 66 -10.79 9.91 12.37
N ARG A 67 -10.46 8.74 12.95
CA ARG A 67 -9.77 7.65 12.23
C ARG A 67 -10.58 7.16 11.01
N THR A 68 -11.88 6.96 11.19
CA THR A 68 -12.80 6.54 10.11
C THR A 68 -12.82 7.56 8.98
N VAL A 69 -13.01 8.84 9.32
CA VAL A 69 -13.06 9.94 8.34
C VAL A 69 -11.72 10.11 7.63
N ALA A 70 -10.58 9.90 8.29
CA ALA A 70 -9.27 9.94 7.67
C ALA A 70 -9.07 8.84 6.60
N PHE A 71 -9.56 7.62 6.83
CA PHE A 71 -9.54 6.58 5.81
C PHE A 71 -10.42 6.92 4.60
N LEU A 72 -11.60 7.47 4.84
CA LEU A 72 -12.48 7.92 3.75
C LEU A 72 -11.88 9.11 2.98
N GLU A 73 -11.22 10.05 3.67
CA GLU A 73 -10.50 11.15 3.03
C GLU A 73 -9.41 10.61 2.10
N ALA A 74 -8.66 9.59 2.51
CA ALA A 74 -7.66 8.96 1.66
C ALA A 74 -8.28 8.34 0.39
N CYS A 75 -9.43 7.69 0.51
CA CYS A 75 -10.16 7.13 -0.63
C CYS A 75 -10.59 8.20 -1.64
N ARG A 76 -10.75 9.47 -1.22
CA ARG A 76 -11.10 10.56 -2.13
C ARG A 76 -9.99 10.88 -3.13
N TYR A 77 -8.74 10.53 -2.83
CA TYR A 77 -7.61 10.68 -3.76
C TYR A 77 -7.60 9.61 -4.86
N TRP A 78 -8.48 8.60 -4.78
CA TRP A 78 -8.46 7.39 -5.61
C TRP A 78 -9.62 7.34 -6.62
N GLY A 79 -9.94 8.49 -7.23
CA GLY A 79 -11.01 8.62 -8.21
C GLY A 79 -10.56 8.42 -9.65
N ASN A 80 -11.52 8.10 -10.52
CA ASN A 80 -11.35 8.22 -11.96
C ASN A 80 -11.57 9.69 -12.34
N GLY A 81 -10.51 10.45 -12.56
CA GLY A 81 -10.64 11.84 -13.01
C GLY A 81 -9.64 12.82 -12.39
N SER A 82 -9.81 14.08 -12.76
CA SER A 82 -9.03 15.22 -12.28
C SER A 82 -9.37 15.69 -10.86
N GLU A 83 -10.53 15.33 -10.32
CA GLU A 83 -11.02 15.89 -9.07
C GLU A 83 -10.96 14.88 -7.92
N LEU A 84 -10.79 15.39 -6.69
CA LEU A 84 -11.01 14.58 -5.50
C LEU A 84 -12.45 14.06 -5.54
N ARG A 85 -12.63 12.77 -5.30
CA ARG A 85 -13.97 12.18 -5.22
C ARG A 85 -14.78 12.93 -4.17
N SER A 86 -16.09 13.05 -4.40
CA SER A 86 -16.95 13.71 -3.43
C SER A 86 -17.04 12.89 -2.14
N TRP A 87 -17.23 13.57 -1.00
CA TRP A 87 -17.48 12.89 0.27
C TRP A 87 -18.71 11.99 0.20
N LYS A 88 -19.73 12.41 -0.57
CA LYS A 88 -20.98 11.68 -0.75
C LYS A 88 -20.77 10.35 -1.46
N GLU A 89 -19.98 10.33 -2.54
CA GLU A 89 -19.65 9.09 -3.27
C GLU A 89 -18.92 8.09 -2.37
N VAL A 90 -17.84 8.52 -1.72
CA VAL A 90 -17.01 7.64 -0.90
C VAL A 90 -17.80 7.13 0.32
N ALA A 91 -18.62 7.97 0.94
CA ALA A 91 -19.48 7.55 2.05
C ALA A 91 -20.58 6.57 1.60
N GLN A 92 -21.09 6.70 0.36
CA GLN A 92 -22.07 5.76 -0.18
C GLN A 92 -21.43 4.39 -0.44
N GLU A 93 -20.26 4.33 -1.09
CA GLU A 93 -19.54 3.08 -1.33
C GLU A 93 -19.15 2.40 -0.01
N PHE A 94 -18.71 3.17 0.98
CA PHE A 94 -18.40 2.62 2.29
C PHE A 94 -19.63 2.06 3.00
N ARG A 95 -20.80 2.69 2.84
CA ARG A 95 -22.06 2.17 3.37
C ARG A 95 -22.43 0.84 2.72
N GLU A 96 -22.30 0.75 1.39
CA GLU A 96 -22.52 -0.49 0.63
C GLU A 96 -21.55 -1.60 1.07
N TRP A 97 -20.29 -1.26 1.34
CA TRP A 97 -19.28 -2.19 1.86
C TRP A 97 -19.64 -2.77 3.22
N THR A 98 -20.07 -1.93 4.17
CA THR A 98 -20.38 -2.39 5.54
C THR A 98 -21.70 -3.15 5.65
N GLY A 99 -22.63 -2.94 4.71
CA GLY A 99 -23.94 -3.58 4.74
C GLY A 99 -24.92 -3.01 5.80
N PRO A 100 -26.12 -3.61 5.91
CA PRO A 100 -27.22 -3.08 6.72
C PRO A 100 -26.96 -3.09 8.23
N ASP A 101 -26.11 -4.00 8.72
CA ASP A 101 -25.80 -4.14 10.15
C ASP A 101 -25.13 -2.89 10.74
N TYR A 102 -24.50 -2.07 9.88
CA TYR A 102 -23.81 -0.84 10.27
C TYR A 102 -24.67 0.42 10.07
N LEU A 103 -25.96 0.31 9.74
CA LEU A 103 -26.80 1.45 9.38
C LEU A 103 -26.76 2.59 10.41
N ASN A 104 -26.91 2.27 11.69
CA ASN A 104 -26.92 3.31 12.73
C ASN A 104 -25.55 3.98 12.89
N LEU A 105 -24.45 3.23 12.73
CA LEU A 105 -23.08 3.76 12.75
C LEU A 105 -22.79 4.64 11.52
N GLN A 106 -23.33 4.26 10.36
CA GLN A 106 -23.23 5.02 9.12
C GLN A 106 -24.01 6.34 9.18
N LEU A 107 -25.15 6.38 9.90
CA LEU A 107 -25.87 7.62 10.18
C LEU A 107 -25.07 8.55 11.10
N THR A 108 -24.41 8.01 12.13
CA THR A 108 -23.50 8.78 12.98
C THR A 108 -22.32 9.33 12.19
N LEU A 109 -21.70 8.51 11.34
CA LEU A 109 -20.62 8.94 10.46
C LEU A 109 -21.09 10.05 9.51
N ALA A 110 -22.24 9.89 8.86
CA ALA A 110 -22.80 10.91 7.97
C ALA A 110 -23.04 12.26 8.69
N SER A 111 -23.39 12.23 9.99
CA SER A 111 -23.60 13.44 10.78
C SER A 111 -22.32 14.25 11.06
N VAL A 112 -21.14 13.61 11.01
CA VAL A 112 -19.83 14.25 11.26
C VAL A 112 -19.04 14.56 9.99
N LEU A 113 -19.51 14.09 8.82
CA LEU A 113 -18.98 14.49 7.51
C LEU A 113 -19.33 15.96 7.18
N PRO A 114 -18.72 16.59 6.16
CA PRO A 114 -18.90 18.01 5.87
C PRO A 114 -20.36 18.48 5.68
N GLU A 115 -21.23 17.63 5.12
CA GLU A 115 -22.66 17.91 4.94
C GLU A 115 -23.52 17.58 6.18
N GLY A 116 -22.91 17.03 7.23
CA GLY A 116 -23.60 16.64 8.46
C GLY A 116 -23.92 17.81 9.38
N SER A 117 -24.67 17.55 10.45
CA SER A 117 -25.15 18.57 11.41
C SER A 117 -24.69 18.33 12.85
N SER A 118 -23.84 17.33 13.10
CA SER A 118 -23.38 16.98 14.46
C SER A 118 -22.48 18.05 15.07
N GLY A 119 -22.53 18.20 16.40
CA GLY A 119 -21.58 19.02 17.16
C GLY A 119 -20.13 18.54 17.05
N LEU A 120 -19.91 17.24 16.80
CA LEU A 120 -18.58 16.66 16.60
C LEU A 120 -18.00 16.94 15.20
N ARG A 121 -18.80 17.46 14.26
CA ARG A 121 -18.37 17.70 12.86
C ARG A 121 -17.16 18.62 12.80
N SER A 122 -17.19 19.75 13.51
CA SER A 122 -16.07 20.70 13.53
C SER A 122 -14.83 20.09 14.18
N GLU A 123 -15.00 19.33 15.27
CA GLU A 123 -13.88 18.67 15.94
C GLU A 123 -13.20 17.64 15.05
N VAL A 124 -13.98 16.79 14.36
CA VAL A 124 -13.47 15.80 13.40
C VAL A 124 -12.77 16.50 12.23
N ALA A 125 -13.35 17.57 11.69
CA ALA A 125 -12.74 18.35 10.62
C ALA A 125 -11.42 19.00 11.04
N ASP A 126 -11.34 19.54 12.26
CA ASP A 126 -10.12 20.14 12.81
C ASP A 126 -9.03 19.08 13.01
N VAL A 127 -9.38 17.90 13.53
CA VAL A 127 -8.43 16.78 13.68
C VAL A 127 -7.90 16.31 12.33
N LEU A 128 -8.79 16.17 11.33
CA LEU A 128 -8.39 15.76 9.99
C LEU A 128 -7.45 16.80 9.36
N TYR A 129 -7.79 18.08 9.45
CA TYR A 129 -6.96 19.17 8.95
C TYR A 129 -5.57 19.18 9.60
N ASP A 130 -5.51 19.05 10.92
CA ASP A 130 -4.24 19.02 11.66
C ASP A 130 -3.39 17.78 11.28
N ALA A 131 -4.03 16.62 11.08
CA ALA A 131 -3.34 15.40 10.64
C ALA A 131 -2.76 15.57 9.22
N GLN A 132 -3.54 16.13 8.28
CA GLN A 132 -3.06 16.41 6.92
C GLN A 132 -1.90 17.41 6.92
N LEU A 133 -1.98 18.46 7.74
CA LEU A 133 -0.90 19.45 7.87
C LEU A 133 0.37 18.81 8.47
N ALA A 134 0.22 17.98 9.51
CA ALA A 134 1.34 17.24 10.07
C ALA A 134 2.02 16.35 9.02
N GLN A 135 1.27 15.61 8.22
CA GLN A 135 1.83 14.80 7.13
C GLN A 135 2.55 15.64 6.08
N ARG A 136 1.97 16.77 5.66
CA ARG A 136 2.61 17.71 4.73
C ARG A 136 3.97 18.18 5.27
N LEU A 137 4.05 18.50 6.56
CA LEU A 137 5.30 18.91 7.20
C LEU A 137 6.31 17.76 7.35
N LEU A 138 5.86 16.56 7.70
CA LEU A 138 6.74 15.39 7.85
C LEU A 138 7.32 14.93 6.50
N SER A 139 6.54 15.05 5.42
CA SER A 139 7.00 14.77 4.06
C SER A 139 7.94 15.84 3.48
N GLY A 140 7.90 17.05 4.04
CA GLY A 140 8.80 18.15 3.68
C GLY A 140 8.74 18.52 2.19
N PRO A 141 9.87 18.98 1.60
CA PRO A 141 9.93 19.34 0.18
C PRO A 141 9.77 18.12 -0.74
N GLU A 142 10.13 16.92 -0.28
CA GLU A 142 9.94 15.68 -1.04
C GLU A 142 8.46 15.40 -1.26
N GLY A 143 7.61 15.59 -0.25
CA GLY A 143 6.16 15.46 -0.39
C GLY A 143 5.57 16.39 -1.44
N ALA A 144 6.08 17.62 -1.54
CA ALA A 144 5.65 18.58 -2.56
C ALA A 144 6.02 18.12 -3.98
N GLU A 145 7.21 17.56 -4.16
CA GLU A 145 7.66 16.97 -5.44
C GLU A 145 6.83 15.73 -5.81
N LEU A 146 6.56 14.85 -4.84
CA LEU A 146 5.74 13.66 -5.05
C LEU A 146 4.29 14.04 -5.40
N MET A 147 3.73 15.06 -4.75
CA MET A 147 2.41 15.60 -5.07
C MET A 147 2.37 16.16 -6.50
N TRP A 148 3.43 16.86 -6.93
CA TRP A 148 3.56 17.33 -8.31
C TRP A 148 3.68 16.15 -9.30
N LEU A 149 4.50 15.15 -8.99
CA LEU A 149 4.67 13.95 -9.83
C LEU A 149 3.35 13.19 -9.99
N GLU A 150 2.59 13.00 -8.91
CA GLU A 150 1.25 12.40 -8.99
C GLU A 150 0.31 13.22 -9.86
N ASN A 151 0.22 14.53 -9.64
CA ASN A 151 -0.63 15.40 -10.46
C ASN A 151 -0.20 15.38 -11.93
N ARG A 152 1.08 15.16 -12.22
CA ARG A 152 1.63 15.06 -13.57
C ARG A 152 1.34 13.71 -14.24
N TYR A 153 1.56 12.59 -13.55
CA TYR A 153 1.41 11.25 -14.14
C TYR A 153 -0.02 10.69 -14.06
N ALA A 154 -0.88 11.24 -13.20
CA ALA A 154 -2.32 11.03 -13.28
C ALA A 154 -2.91 11.48 -14.63
N LEU A 155 -2.18 12.32 -15.39
CA LEU A 155 -2.57 12.80 -16.71
C LEU A 155 -2.39 11.77 -17.84
N ASP A 156 -1.38 10.90 -17.74
CA ASP A 156 -0.98 10.01 -18.85
C ASP A 156 -1.83 8.73 -18.93
N SER A 157 -2.60 8.41 -17.89
CA SER A 157 -3.52 7.25 -17.84
C SER A 157 -4.93 7.53 -18.43
N GLY A 158 -5.13 8.68 -19.10
CA GLY A 158 -6.44 9.05 -19.67
C GLY A 158 -7.45 9.58 -18.65
N LEU A 159 -7.00 9.89 -17.42
CA LEU A 159 -7.85 10.35 -16.32
C LEU A 159 -7.96 11.88 -16.17
N GLY A 160 -7.46 12.69 -17.12
CA GLY A 160 -7.76 14.14 -17.23
C GLY A 160 -7.25 15.02 -16.05
N PRO A 161 -7.11 16.36 -16.22
CA PRO A 161 -6.14 17.12 -15.44
C PRO A 161 -6.56 17.68 -14.07
N ARG A 162 -5.83 17.30 -13.01
CA ARG A 162 -5.37 18.30 -12.03
C ARG A 162 -4.35 19.17 -12.78
N ARG A 163 -4.80 20.33 -13.28
CA ARG A 163 -4.07 21.40 -14.00
C ARG A 163 -2.58 21.12 -14.26
N ARG A 164 -2.15 21.07 -15.53
CA ARG A 164 -0.72 20.90 -15.91
C ARG A 164 0.10 22.10 -15.42
N MET A 165 0.63 22.00 -14.21
CA MET A 165 1.49 23.03 -13.63
C MET A 165 2.95 22.69 -13.89
N ASN A 166 3.73 23.70 -14.27
CA ASN A 166 5.17 23.55 -14.28
C ASN A 166 5.63 23.21 -12.86
N ARG A 167 6.70 22.42 -12.76
CA ARG A 167 7.27 22.00 -11.47
C ARG A 167 7.51 23.19 -10.54
N THR A 168 8.07 24.27 -11.07
CA THR A 168 8.35 25.50 -10.31
C THR A 168 7.07 26.13 -9.78
N ASP A 169 6.05 26.28 -10.63
CA ASP A 169 4.77 26.90 -10.26
C ASP A 169 4.01 26.05 -9.23
N ALA A 170 4.04 24.72 -9.37
CA ALA A 170 3.41 23.79 -8.43
C ALA A 170 4.05 23.86 -7.04
N LEU A 171 5.39 23.90 -6.98
CA LEU A 171 6.12 23.99 -5.72
C LEU A 171 5.99 25.38 -5.08
N ALA A 172 5.94 26.44 -5.89
CA ALA A 172 5.67 27.80 -5.42
C ALA A 172 4.26 27.93 -4.83
N GLN A 173 3.24 27.35 -5.48
CA GLN A 173 1.89 27.30 -4.94
C GLN A 173 1.84 26.50 -3.62
N TYR A 174 2.46 25.32 -3.59
CA TYR A 174 2.51 24.48 -2.39
C TYR A 174 3.17 25.22 -1.21
N LEU A 175 4.24 25.96 -1.48
CA LEU A 175 4.92 26.80 -0.50
C LEU A 175 4.01 27.90 0.06
N GLU A 176 3.25 28.58 -0.80
CA GLU A 176 2.34 29.65 -0.39
C GLU A 176 1.17 29.12 0.44
N GLU A 177 0.59 27.98 0.05
CA GLU A 177 -0.41 27.28 0.88
C GLU A 177 0.15 26.91 2.26
N LEU A 178 1.39 26.42 2.31
CA LEU A 178 2.01 26.00 3.57
C LEU A 178 2.38 27.19 4.47
N ARG A 179 2.65 28.37 3.90
CA ARG A 179 2.85 29.62 4.68
C ARG A 179 1.58 30.04 5.41
N GLN A 180 0.44 29.92 4.72
CA GLN A 180 -0.87 30.31 5.22
C GLN A 180 -1.46 29.26 6.17
N ALA A 181 -1.05 28.00 6.04
CA ALA A 181 -1.50 26.92 6.91
C ALA A 181 -1.10 27.13 8.38
N ARG A 182 -2.03 26.83 9.29
CA ARG A 182 -1.86 26.92 10.75
C ARG A 182 -2.61 25.79 11.41
N PHE A 183 -1.94 25.03 12.28
CA PHE A 183 -2.60 24.04 13.13
C PHE A 183 -3.75 24.68 13.92
N ARG A 184 -4.89 24.00 13.94
CA ARG A 184 -6.09 24.34 14.73
C ARG A 184 -5.81 24.08 16.21
N ASP A 185 -5.11 22.99 16.51
CA ASP A 185 -4.60 22.70 17.84
C ASP A 185 -3.36 23.55 18.19
N GLY A 186 -3.42 24.25 19.33
CA GLY A 186 -2.36 25.10 19.84
C GLY A 186 -1.12 24.33 20.32
N GLU A 187 -1.29 23.10 20.82
CA GLU A 187 -0.18 22.25 21.26
C GLU A 187 0.61 21.73 20.06
N LEU A 188 -0.09 21.25 19.02
CA LEU A 188 0.53 20.85 17.75
C LEU A 188 1.27 22.01 17.10
N ARG A 189 0.69 23.23 17.14
CA ARG A 189 1.35 24.42 16.62
C ARG A 189 2.72 24.66 17.28
N ARG A 190 2.83 24.47 18.60
CA ARG A 190 4.10 24.60 19.32
C ARG A 190 5.06 23.47 18.97
N ARG A 191 4.57 22.22 18.95
CA ARG A 191 5.38 21.03 18.65
C ARG A 191 6.00 21.08 17.25
N TYR A 192 5.23 21.49 16.25
CA TYR A 192 5.65 21.53 14.86
C TYR A 192 6.24 22.87 14.42
N GLN A 193 6.36 23.87 15.32
CA GLN A 193 6.84 25.20 14.95
C GLN A 193 8.21 25.16 14.26
N HIS A 194 9.17 24.42 14.83
CA HIS A 194 10.51 24.30 14.26
C HIS A 194 10.51 23.53 12.93
N THR A 195 9.77 22.42 12.85
CA THR A 195 9.63 21.64 11.61
C THR A 195 8.98 22.47 10.51
N HIS A 196 7.96 23.26 10.84
CA HIS A 196 7.27 24.14 9.90
C HIS A 196 8.22 25.20 9.33
N SER A 197 8.98 25.88 10.18
CA SER A 197 9.98 26.86 9.72
C SER A 197 11.07 26.24 8.85
N ALA A 198 11.56 25.05 9.21
CA ALA A 198 12.58 24.34 8.45
C ALA A 198 12.08 23.94 7.05
N VAL A 199 10.89 23.34 6.96
CA VAL A 199 10.28 22.93 5.69
C VAL A 199 10.01 24.12 4.78
N LEU A 200 9.51 25.24 5.33
CA LEU A 200 9.31 26.46 4.56
C LEU A 200 10.62 27.01 3.99
N LEU A 201 11.70 26.98 4.78
CA LEU A 201 13.01 27.43 4.32
C LEU A 201 13.57 26.52 3.22
N ASP A 202 13.45 25.21 3.37
CA ASP A 202 13.96 24.24 2.40
C ASP A 202 13.16 24.28 1.09
N LEU A 203 11.84 24.43 1.17
CA LEU A 203 10.99 24.66 0.00
C LEU A 203 11.31 25.99 -0.68
N GLN A 204 11.50 27.07 0.07
CA GLN A 204 11.90 28.36 -0.51
C GLN A 204 13.23 28.23 -1.26
N LYS A 205 14.25 27.62 -0.65
CA LYS A 205 15.55 27.37 -1.30
C LYS A 205 15.42 26.50 -2.55
N LEU A 206 14.47 25.56 -2.56
CA LEU A 206 14.21 24.72 -3.72
C LEU A 206 13.57 25.55 -4.85
N VAL A 207 12.52 26.31 -4.56
CA VAL A 207 11.85 27.19 -5.52
C VAL A 207 12.84 28.23 -6.09
N ASP A 208 13.60 28.90 -5.24
CA ASP A 208 14.63 29.88 -5.65
C ASP A 208 15.67 29.25 -6.59
N ARG A 209 16.09 28.01 -6.30
CA ARG A 209 17.01 27.27 -7.17
C ARG A 209 16.37 26.96 -8.52
N LEU A 210 15.11 26.56 -8.55
CA LEU A 210 14.40 26.27 -9.81
C LEU A 210 14.16 27.54 -10.63
N GLU A 211 13.84 28.67 -9.99
CA GLU A 211 13.68 29.96 -10.65
C GLU A 211 15.00 30.48 -11.23
N LYS A 212 16.09 30.38 -10.46
CA LYS A 212 17.45 30.71 -10.93
C LYS A 212 17.93 29.83 -12.06
N LYS A 213 17.47 28.58 -12.10
CA LYS A 213 17.86 27.57 -13.08
C LYS A 213 16.96 27.57 -14.32
N LYS A 214 16.19 28.63 -14.62
CA LYS A 214 15.43 28.79 -15.89
C LYS A 214 16.32 28.39 -17.08
N PRO A 215 16.12 27.22 -17.69
CA PRO A 215 16.86 26.85 -18.88
C PRO A 215 16.10 27.39 -20.09
N GLY A 216 16.82 28.01 -21.01
CA GLY A 216 16.38 28.00 -22.40
C GLY A 216 16.07 26.56 -22.82
N LEU A 217 14.99 26.42 -23.59
CA LEU A 217 14.47 25.24 -24.28
C LEU A 217 15.17 23.90 -24.01
N LEU A 218 14.42 22.93 -23.49
CA LEU A 218 14.80 21.52 -23.59
C LEU A 218 15.13 21.18 -25.07
N PRO A 219 16.19 20.41 -25.36
CA PRO A 219 16.36 19.85 -26.69
C PRO A 219 15.20 18.90 -27.01
N PRO A 220 14.79 18.80 -28.29
CA PRO A 220 13.67 17.97 -28.69
C PRO A 220 13.97 16.48 -28.43
N ALA A 221 12.90 15.72 -28.17
CA ALA A 221 12.98 14.27 -28.04
C ALA A 221 13.66 13.66 -29.28
N PRO A 222 14.52 12.64 -29.12
CA PRO A 222 15.07 11.94 -30.25
C PRO A 222 13.93 11.27 -31.01
N THR A 223 13.80 11.64 -32.28
CA THR A 223 13.03 10.92 -33.29
C THR A 223 14.01 9.98 -33.96
N GLY A 224 13.80 8.68 -33.82
CA GLY A 224 14.67 7.66 -34.38
C GLY A 224 14.40 6.31 -33.76
N ASP A 225 13.70 5.48 -34.54
CA ASP A 225 13.67 4.03 -34.42
C ASP A 225 15.10 3.52 -34.69
N ASP A 226 15.67 2.75 -33.76
CA ASP A 226 16.58 1.62 -33.99
C ASP A 226 17.33 1.24 -32.69
N SER A 227 17.43 -0.08 -32.54
CA SER A 227 18.05 -0.86 -31.46
C SER A 227 19.45 -0.41 -31.02
N ASP A 228 19.75 -0.71 -29.75
CA ASP A 228 21.01 -0.49 -29.03
C ASP A 228 21.23 0.93 -28.48
N VAL A 229 20.55 1.24 -27.38
CA VAL A 229 20.88 2.39 -26.53
C VAL A 229 21.86 1.91 -25.44
N PRO A 230 23.15 2.30 -25.47
CA PRO A 230 23.92 2.35 -24.24
C PRO A 230 23.28 3.47 -23.42
N VAL A 231 22.42 3.10 -22.48
CA VAL A 231 21.74 4.04 -21.59
C VAL A 231 22.83 4.78 -20.83
N LEU A 232 23.01 6.07 -21.12
CA LEU A 232 23.90 7.00 -20.42
C LEU A 232 23.39 7.18 -18.98
N LEU A 233 23.62 6.18 -18.11
CA LEU A 233 23.32 6.24 -16.67
C LEU A 233 24.31 7.18 -15.97
N HIS A 234 25.43 7.52 -16.61
CA HIS A 234 26.41 8.50 -16.18
C HIS A 234 25.81 9.89 -15.87
N ASP A 235 24.83 10.35 -16.65
CA ASP A 235 24.19 11.66 -16.45
C ASP A 235 23.26 11.69 -15.23
N LEU A 236 22.91 10.53 -14.66
CA LEU A 236 22.09 10.45 -13.44
C LEU A 236 22.84 10.89 -12.19
N GLU A 237 24.19 10.88 -12.21
CA GLU A 237 25.00 11.36 -11.09
C GLU A 237 25.19 12.89 -11.10
N GLN A 238 24.96 13.54 -12.25
CA GLN A 238 25.15 14.97 -12.41
C GLN A 238 23.81 15.72 -12.31
N GLY A 239 23.55 16.32 -11.14
CA GLY A 239 22.42 17.24 -10.93
C GLY A 239 21.36 16.76 -9.94
N PRO A 240 20.16 17.40 -9.92
CA PRO A 240 19.11 17.11 -8.93
C PRO A 240 18.44 15.73 -9.11
N THR A 241 18.71 15.05 -10.22
CA THR A 241 18.23 13.70 -10.56
C THR A 241 18.84 12.61 -9.69
N ARG A 242 20.08 12.79 -9.19
CA ARG A 242 20.76 11.78 -8.35
C ARG A 242 19.94 11.39 -7.11
N GLN A 243 19.39 12.38 -6.41
CA GLN A 243 18.56 12.15 -5.21
C GLN A 243 17.24 11.46 -5.58
N ALA A 244 16.61 11.87 -6.67
CA ALA A 244 15.38 11.24 -7.17
C ALA A 244 15.63 9.78 -7.57
N THR A 245 16.72 9.49 -8.27
CA THR A 245 17.13 8.14 -8.66
C THR A 245 17.41 7.26 -7.44
N GLN A 246 18.14 7.77 -6.45
CA GLN A 246 18.41 7.04 -5.20
C GLN A 246 17.12 6.75 -4.42
N THR A 247 16.21 7.73 -4.32
CA THR A 247 14.91 7.54 -3.67
C THR A 247 14.03 6.57 -4.46
N TYR A 248 14.03 6.63 -5.79
CA TYR A 248 13.30 5.72 -6.65
C TYR A 248 13.75 4.26 -6.44
N PHE A 249 15.05 3.98 -6.58
CA PHE A 249 15.57 2.63 -6.33
C PHE A 249 15.26 2.17 -4.91
N ARG A 250 15.47 3.02 -3.89
CA ARG A 250 15.17 2.68 -2.50
C ARG A 250 13.70 2.31 -2.29
N THR A 251 12.78 3.11 -2.83
CA THR A 251 11.34 2.87 -2.74
C THR A 251 10.96 1.60 -3.44
N ILE A 252 11.44 1.37 -4.66
CA ILE A 252 11.11 0.16 -5.40
C ILE A 252 11.68 -1.09 -4.74
N PHE A 253 12.95 -1.09 -4.33
CA PHE A 253 13.53 -2.22 -3.60
C PHE A 253 12.74 -2.51 -2.32
N ARG A 254 12.34 -1.48 -1.57
CA ARG A 254 11.47 -1.63 -0.38
C ARG A 254 10.15 -2.28 -0.75
N ASN A 255 9.49 -1.80 -1.82
CA ASN A 255 8.22 -2.31 -2.29
C ASN A 255 8.34 -3.77 -2.75
N GLN A 256 9.39 -4.15 -3.48
CA GLN A 256 9.61 -5.53 -3.91
C GLN A 256 9.87 -6.46 -2.72
N ILE A 257 10.67 -6.02 -1.73
CA ILE A 257 10.87 -6.78 -0.50
C ILE A 257 9.55 -6.95 0.26
N GLN A 258 8.72 -5.91 0.32
CA GLN A 258 7.40 -5.98 0.93
C GLN A 258 6.47 -6.94 0.17
N LEU A 259 6.41 -6.88 -1.17
CA LEU A 259 5.64 -7.82 -2.00
C LEU A 259 6.08 -9.27 -1.76
N LYS A 260 7.39 -9.51 -1.70
CA LYS A 260 7.95 -10.83 -1.36
C LYS A 260 7.50 -11.29 0.03
N ARG A 261 7.59 -10.42 1.05
CA ARG A 261 7.10 -10.74 2.41
C ARG A 261 5.61 -11.03 2.45
N MET A 262 4.79 -10.30 1.69
CA MET A 262 3.36 -10.57 1.58
C MET A 262 3.08 -11.92 0.91
N ALA A 263 3.84 -12.29 -0.13
CA ALA A 263 3.73 -13.61 -0.73
C ALA A 263 4.08 -14.72 0.29
N ASP A 264 5.14 -14.54 1.07
CA ASP A 264 5.54 -15.47 2.14
C ASP A 264 4.47 -15.56 3.25
N GLN A 265 3.86 -14.43 3.61
CA GLN A 265 2.75 -14.41 4.56
C GLN A 265 1.52 -15.15 4.02
N LYS A 266 1.16 -14.94 2.74
CA LYS A 266 0.04 -15.67 2.12
C LYS A 266 0.31 -17.17 2.04
N ALA A 267 1.55 -17.57 1.76
CA ALA A 267 1.94 -18.99 1.82
C ALA A 267 1.82 -19.55 3.24
N ALA A 268 2.25 -18.80 4.27
CA ALA A 268 2.13 -19.21 5.67
C ALA A 268 0.65 -19.37 6.11
N ILE A 269 -0.23 -18.45 5.69
CA ILE A 269 -1.68 -18.57 5.91
C ILE A 269 -2.23 -19.81 5.20
N MET A 270 -1.81 -20.06 3.95
CA MET A 270 -2.26 -21.24 3.20
C MET A 270 -1.81 -22.55 3.87
N VAL A 271 -0.60 -22.58 4.44
CA VAL A 271 -0.08 -23.71 5.23
C VAL A 271 -0.92 -23.90 6.49
N SER A 272 -1.16 -22.84 7.27
CA SER A 272 -1.88 -22.94 8.55
C SER A 272 -3.34 -23.34 8.38
N VAL A 273 -4.04 -22.79 7.38
CA VAL A 273 -5.43 -23.15 7.06
C VAL A 273 -5.53 -24.61 6.64
N ASN A 274 -4.65 -25.09 5.75
CA ASN A 274 -4.66 -26.51 5.34
C ASN A 274 -4.36 -27.44 6.53
N ALA A 275 -3.36 -27.12 7.36
CA ALA A 275 -3.01 -27.92 8.53
C ALA A 275 -4.17 -27.97 9.55
N LEU A 276 -4.83 -26.83 9.81
CA LEU A 276 -5.98 -26.75 10.70
C LEU A 276 -7.15 -27.58 10.18
N LEU A 277 -7.51 -27.43 8.90
CA LEU A 277 -8.64 -28.14 8.31
C LEU A 277 -8.41 -29.65 8.24
N ILE A 278 -7.20 -30.08 7.86
CA ILE A 278 -6.82 -31.50 7.90
C ILE A 278 -6.90 -32.02 9.34
N GLY A 279 -6.39 -31.26 10.32
CA GLY A 279 -6.48 -31.63 11.74
C GLY A 279 -7.92 -31.82 12.21
N VAL A 280 -8.81 -30.85 11.92
CA VAL A 280 -10.24 -30.94 12.27
C VAL A 280 -10.92 -32.13 11.61
N LEU A 281 -10.62 -32.40 10.34
CA LEU A 281 -11.19 -33.55 9.63
C LEU A 281 -10.71 -34.89 10.17
N ILE A 282 -9.43 -35.01 10.51
CA ILE A 282 -8.90 -36.22 11.15
C ILE A 282 -9.58 -36.43 12.50
N THR A 283 -9.72 -35.39 13.33
CA THR A 283 -10.45 -35.48 14.59
C THR A 283 -11.91 -35.88 14.37
N PHE A 284 -12.58 -35.27 13.39
CA PHE A 284 -13.97 -35.60 13.04
C PHE A 284 -14.14 -37.06 12.63
N VAL A 285 -13.24 -37.60 11.80
CA VAL A 285 -13.26 -38.99 11.33
C VAL A 285 -12.87 -39.99 12.43
N SER A 286 -11.95 -39.61 13.35
CA SER A 286 -11.54 -40.49 14.45
C SER A 286 -12.53 -40.52 15.62
N TYR A 287 -13.23 -39.42 15.91
CA TYR A 287 -14.15 -39.34 17.06
C TYR A 287 -15.57 -39.77 16.73
N GLY A 288 -16.03 -39.59 15.50
CA GLY A 288 -17.27 -40.22 15.06
C GLY A 288 -16.93 -41.57 14.46
N ASP A 289 -17.60 -42.64 14.88
CA ASP A 289 -17.51 -43.98 14.28
C ASP A 289 -18.04 -44.02 12.82
N TRP A 290 -17.86 -42.94 12.04
CA TRP A 290 -18.23 -42.77 10.65
C TRP A 290 -17.69 -43.86 9.73
N PRO A 291 -16.43 -44.36 9.91
CA PRO A 291 -15.95 -45.49 9.10
C PRO A 291 -16.82 -46.75 9.25
N GLN A 292 -17.50 -46.92 10.40
CA GLN A 292 -18.34 -48.07 10.69
C GLN A 292 -19.83 -47.79 10.45
N THR A 293 -20.28 -46.55 10.69
CA THR A 293 -21.71 -46.16 10.64
C THR A 293 -22.17 -45.63 9.27
N ARG A 294 -21.33 -44.85 8.57
CA ARG A 294 -21.64 -44.29 7.24
C ARG A 294 -20.37 -44.16 6.39
N PRO A 295 -19.89 -45.27 5.78
CA PRO A 295 -18.64 -45.27 5.01
C PRO A 295 -18.68 -44.35 3.78
N GLU A 296 -19.87 -44.01 3.28
CA GLU A 296 -20.04 -43.09 2.14
C GLU A 296 -19.47 -41.69 2.44
N VAL A 297 -19.53 -41.23 3.70
CA VAL A 297 -19.03 -39.92 4.13
C VAL A 297 -17.48 -39.86 4.07
N LEU A 298 -16.79 -41.00 4.07
CA LEU A 298 -15.32 -41.02 3.94
C LEU A 298 -14.86 -40.52 2.57
N LEU A 299 -15.64 -40.72 1.51
CA LEU A 299 -15.22 -40.38 0.15
C LEU A 299 -15.04 -38.86 -0.04
N PRO A 300 -16.01 -37.98 0.31
CA PRO A 300 -15.81 -36.54 0.30
C PRO A 300 -14.64 -36.07 1.18
N VAL A 301 -14.46 -36.68 2.35
CA VAL A 301 -13.38 -36.32 3.29
C VAL A 301 -12.02 -36.69 2.73
N ALA A 302 -11.88 -37.88 2.14
CA ALA A 302 -10.64 -38.33 1.52
C ALA A 302 -10.25 -37.45 0.32
N VAL A 303 -11.22 -37.11 -0.55
CA VAL A 303 -11.01 -36.19 -1.68
C VAL A 303 -10.51 -34.84 -1.17
N PHE A 304 -11.16 -34.28 -0.14
CA PHE A 304 -10.74 -33.02 0.45
C PHE A 304 -9.31 -33.08 0.98
N ILE A 305 -8.96 -34.12 1.75
CA ILE A 305 -7.62 -34.28 2.34
C ILE A 305 -6.55 -34.34 1.25
N ILE A 306 -6.78 -35.08 0.16
CA ILE A 306 -5.84 -35.17 -0.96
C ILE A 306 -5.64 -33.80 -1.62
N CYS A 307 -6.71 -33.06 -1.88
CA CYS A 307 -6.62 -31.72 -2.46
C CYS A 307 -5.93 -30.72 -1.51
N ALA A 308 -6.27 -30.75 -0.21
CA ALA A 308 -5.65 -29.90 0.81
C ALA A 308 -4.14 -30.18 0.94
N LEU A 309 -3.74 -31.45 0.86
CA LEU A 309 -2.34 -31.85 0.89
C LEU A 309 -1.59 -31.43 -0.38
N ALA A 310 -2.20 -31.60 -1.56
CA ALA A 310 -1.63 -31.09 -2.81
C ALA A 310 -1.44 -29.56 -2.77
N SER A 311 -2.45 -28.82 -2.30
CA SER A 311 -2.36 -27.38 -2.07
C SER A 311 -1.23 -27.02 -1.09
N LEU A 312 -1.12 -27.73 0.03
CA LEU A 312 -0.08 -27.53 1.03
C LEU A 312 1.32 -27.72 0.42
N VAL A 313 1.51 -28.72 -0.43
CA VAL A 313 2.78 -28.95 -1.14
C VAL A 313 3.16 -27.75 -2.00
N TYR A 314 2.23 -27.20 -2.79
CA TYR A 314 2.50 -26.00 -3.60
C TYR A 314 2.81 -24.77 -2.75
N ALA A 315 2.11 -24.59 -1.61
CA ALA A 315 2.38 -23.51 -0.68
C ALA A 315 3.81 -23.62 -0.10
N ILE A 316 4.23 -24.82 0.32
CA ILE A 316 5.59 -25.06 0.84
C ILE A 316 6.66 -24.82 -0.24
N ILE A 317 6.43 -25.30 -1.48
CA ILE A 317 7.36 -25.09 -2.59
C ILE A 317 7.52 -23.59 -2.89
N SER A 318 6.46 -22.78 -2.76
CA SER A 318 6.53 -21.33 -2.96
C SER A 318 7.43 -20.60 -1.96
N SER A 319 7.57 -21.15 -0.75
CA SER A 319 8.45 -20.61 0.30
C SER A 319 9.91 -21.05 0.15
N ARG A 320 10.21 -22.04 -0.71
CA ARG A 320 11.58 -22.52 -0.92
C ARG A 320 12.41 -21.44 -1.65
N PRO A 321 13.63 -21.11 -1.18
CA PRO A 321 14.50 -20.18 -1.88
C PRO A 321 14.85 -20.75 -3.25
N TYR A 322 14.65 -19.95 -4.29
CA TYR A 322 15.07 -20.31 -5.64
C TYR A 322 16.52 -19.91 -5.85
N SER A 323 17.36 -20.86 -6.27
CA SER A 323 18.69 -20.55 -6.78
C SER A 323 18.56 -20.02 -8.19
N ARG A 324 18.84 -18.73 -8.37
CA ARG A 324 19.05 -18.16 -9.70
C ARG A 324 20.38 -18.70 -10.25
N ASN A 325 20.39 -19.10 -11.51
CA ASN A 325 21.61 -19.36 -12.28
C ASN A 325 22.03 -18.12 -13.09
N ASP A 326 21.47 -16.95 -12.77
CA ASP A 326 21.80 -15.72 -13.48
C ASP A 326 23.23 -15.26 -13.17
N GLU A 327 23.85 -14.74 -14.22
CA GLU A 327 25.25 -14.37 -14.47
C GLU A 327 26.04 -13.85 -13.25
N ASP A 328 27.29 -14.32 -13.16
CA ASP A 328 28.28 -14.13 -12.08
C ASP A 328 28.69 -12.66 -11.80
N ASP A 329 28.09 -11.69 -12.47
CA ASP A 329 28.54 -10.29 -12.46
C ASP A 329 27.71 -9.34 -11.59
N ASN A 330 26.49 -9.71 -11.18
CA ASN A 330 25.68 -8.82 -10.36
C ASN A 330 26.05 -8.90 -8.86
N LEU A 331 26.83 -7.93 -8.38
CA LEU A 331 27.23 -7.83 -6.97
C LEU A 331 26.11 -7.42 -6.01
N ALA A 332 24.97 -6.90 -6.50
CA ALA A 332 23.83 -6.58 -5.65
C ALA A 332 23.07 -7.85 -5.19
N PHE A 333 23.26 -8.97 -5.90
CA PHE A 333 22.60 -10.22 -5.59
C PHE A 333 23.36 -11.05 -4.54
N TYR A 334 22.67 -11.42 -3.45
CA TYR A 334 23.24 -12.24 -2.37
C TYR A 334 23.84 -13.58 -2.85
N GLY A 335 23.24 -14.22 -3.86
CA GLY A 335 23.74 -15.51 -4.38
C GLY A 335 25.10 -15.39 -5.07
N THR A 336 25.43 -14.22 -5.61
CA THR A 336 26.75 -13.92 -6.21
C THR A 336 27.77 -13.65 -5.11
N ILE A 337 27.41 -12.82 -4.12
CA ILE A 337 28.28 -12.49 -2.97
C ILE A 337 28.65 -13.73 -2.16
N SER A 338 27.67 -14.62 -1.88
CA SER A 338 27.88 -15.80 -1.03
C SER A 338 28.83 -16.84 -1.64
N LYS A 339 29.03 -16.82 -2.96
CA LYS A 339 29.97 -17.69 -3.69
C LYS A 339 31.36 -17.07 -3.87
N MET A 340 31.56 -15.81 -3.44
CA MET A 340 32.77 -15.03 -3.74
C MET A 340 33.69 -14.91 -2.53
N GLY A 341 35.01 -15.02 -2.76
CA GLY A 341 36.02 -14.76 -1.73
C GLY A 341 36.14 -13.27 -1.40
N ARG A 342 36.50 -12.94 -0.15
CA ARG A 342 36.57 -11.55 0.35
C ARG A 342 37.40 -10.61 -0.52
N GLN A 343 38.56 -11.07 -1.00
CA GLN A 343 39.46 -10.25 -1.83
C GLN A 343 38.87 -9.94 -3.19
N GLU A 344 38.22 -10.93 -3.81
CA GLU A 344 37.56 -10.76 -5.11
C GLU A 344 36.34 -9.85 -5.00
N PHE A 345 35.54 -10.02 -3.93
CA PHE A 345 34.40 -9.14 -3.65
C PHE A 345 34.84 -7.67 -3.47
N ALA A 346 35.88 -7.41 -2.68
CA ALA A 346 36.38 -6.06 -2.45
C ALA A 346 36.82 -5.39 -3.77
N ARG A 347 37.58 -6.11 -4.61
CA ARG A 347 38.05 -5.63 -5.91
C ARG A 347 36.90 -5.28 -6.86
N ARG A 348 35.92 -6.18 -6.99
CA ARG A 348 34.77 -5.95 -7.89
C ARG A 348 33.85 -4.84 -7.38
N MET A 349 33.67 -4.75 -6.06
CA MET A 349 32.87 -3.69 -5.44
C MET A 349 33.49 -2.31 -5.69
N GLU A 350 34.81 -2.19 -5.56
CA GLU A 350 35.53 -0.95 -5.87
C GLU A 350 35.33 -0.53 -7.33
N HIS A 351 35.50 -1.45 -8.29
CA HIS A 351 35.24 -1.18 -9.70
C HIS A 351 33.79 -0.77 -10.00
N THR A 352 32.83 -1.40 -9.31
CA THR A 352 31.40 -1.10 -9.47
C THR A 352 31.03 0.28 -8.91
N LEU A 353 31.62 0.68 -7.79
CA LEU A 353 31.38 1.99 -7.16
C LEU A 353 32.03 3.14 -7.95
N LEU A 354 33.07 2.86 -8.73
CA LEU A 354 33.76 3.84 -9.57
C LEU A 354 33.03 4.15 -10.88
N SER A 355 32.06 3.31 -11.29
CA SER A 355 31.35 3.45 -12.57
C SER A 355 29.83 3.50 -12.36
N PRO A 356 29.17 4.64 -12.66
CA PRO A 356 27.73 4.79 -12.49
C PRO A 356 26.93 3.76 -13.29
N ASP A 357 27.39 3.45 -14.50
CA ASP A 357 26.75 2.48 -15.38
C ASP A 357 26.79 1.05 -14.79
N ALA A 358 27.90 0.65 -14.16
CA ALA A 358 27.99 -0.65 -13.50
C ALA A 358 27.19 -0.69 -12.19
N LEU A 359 27.21 0.40 -11.41
CA LEU A 359 26.42 0.54 -10.20
C LEU A 359 24.92 0.40 -10.49
N TYR A 360 24.39 1.26 -11.38
CA TYR A 360 22.98 1.28 -11.72
C TYR A 360 22.57 0.04 -12.52
N GLY A 361 23.44 -0.48 -13.39
CA GLY A 361 23.23 -1.75 -14.08
C GLY A 361 23.04 -2.93 -13.12
N ASN A 362 23.87 -3.05 -12.08
CA ASN A 362 23.74 -4.08 -11.05
C ASN A 362 22.42 -3.94 -10.27
N LEU A 363 22.03 -2.72 -9.92
CA LEU A 363 20.75 -2.46 -9.25
C LEU A 363 19.55 -2.81 -10.12
N ILE A 364 19.57 -2.44 -11.41
CA ILE A 364 18.50 -2.76 -12.36
C ILE A 364 18.37 -4.27 -12.55
N SER A 365 19.50 -4.96 -12.73
CA SER A 365 19.55 -6.42 -12.88
C SER A 365 18.99 -7.14 -11.65
N ASP A 366 19.37 -6.72 -10.44
CA ASP A 366 18.87 -7.35 -9.21
C ASP A 366 17.38 -7.07 -9.04
N LEU A 367 16.95 -5.84 -9.31
CA LEU A 367 15.54 -5.46 -9.26
C LEU A 367 14.69 -6.29 -10.23
N HIS A 368 15.15 -6.50 -11.46
CA HIS A 368 14.47 -7.37 -12.43
C HIS A 368 14.41 -8.82 -11.95
N GLY A 369 15.51 -9.33 -11.37
CA GLY A 369 15.54 -10.65 -10.76
C GLY A 369 14.55 -10.80 -9.59
N LEU A 370 14.46 -9.79 -8.71
CA LEU A 370 13.50 -9.78 -7.60
C LEU A 370 12.07 -9.84 -8.11
N GLY A 371 11.74 -9.10 -9.17
CA GLY A 371 10.44 -9.15 -9.83
C GLY A 371 10.09 -10.56 -10.34
N ARG A 372 11.03 -11.22 -11.03
CA ARG A 372 10.83 -12.60 -11.53
C ARG A 372 10.59 -13.62 -10.41
N ASP A 373 11.34 -13.51 -9.31
CA ASP A 373 11.16 -14.41 -8.16
C ASP A 373 9.78 -14.24 -7.52
N ILE A 374 9.30 -13.00 -7.42
CA ILE A 374 7.98 -12.67 -6.88
C ILE A 374 6.88 -13.26 -7.77
N ASP A 375 6.95 -13.05 -9.09
CA ASP A 375 5.98 -13.61 -10.04
C ASP A 375 5.86 -15.14 -9.89
N ARG A 376 6.99 -15.83 -9.84
CA ARG A 376 7.01 -17.28 -9.62
C ARG A 376 6.32 -17.69 -8.33
N LYS A 377 6.58 -17.01 -7.20
CA LYS A 377 5.92 -17.31 -5.92
C LYS A 377 4.41 -17.14 -6.03
N TYR A 378 3.96 -16.04 -6.65
CA TYR A 378 2.53 -15.80 -6.87
C TYR A 378 1.90 -16.84 -7.78
N ARG A 379 2.58 -17.30 -8.83
CA ARG A 379 2.09 -18.39 -9.68
C ARG A 379 1.90 -19.70 -8.92
N LEU A 380 2.88 -20.10 -8.10
CA LEU A 380 2.78 -21.31 -7.28
C LEU A 380 1.66 -21.19 -6.25
N LEU A 381 1.53 -20.03 -5.60
CA LEU A 381 0.48 -19.77 -4.63
C LEU A 381 -0.92 -19.76 -5.28
N LYS A 382 -1.04 -19.22 -6.51
CA LYS A 382 -2.28 -19.27 -7.29
C LYS A 382 -2.69 -20.70 -7.59
N ILE A 383 -1.73 -21.57 -7.94
CA ILE A 383 -1.97 -23.00 -8.14
C ILE A 383 -2.46 -23.65 -6.84
N ALA A 384 -1.79 -23.38 -5.71
CA ALA A 384 -2.20 -23.90 -4.40
C ALA A 384 -3.65 -23.50 -4.06
N TYR A 385 -3.99 -22.23 -4.23
CA TYR A 385 -5.34 -21.71 -3.99
C TYR A 385 -6.39 -22.38 -4.88
N ASN A 386 -6.10 -22.52 -6.17
CA ASN A 386 -7.03 -23.15 -7.10
C ASN A 386 -7.28 -24.62 -6.73
N ILE A 387 -6.24 -25.38 -6.38
CA ILE A 387 -6.37 -26.78 -5.95
C ILE A 387 -7.20 -26.88 -4.66
N PHE A 388 -6.93 -26.02 -3.68
CA PHE A 388 -7.69 -26.01 -2.43
C PHE A 388 -9.17 -25.68 -2.65
N LEU A 389 -9.45 -24.60 -3.41
CA LEU A 389 -10.81 -24.13 -3.62
C LEU A 389 -11.64 -25.13 -4.44
N THR A 390 -11.03 -25.71 -5.49
CA THR A 390 -11.69 -26.76 -6.28
C THR A 390 -11.90 -28.03 -5.46
N GLY A 391 -10.91 -28.45 -4.68
CA GLY A 391 -11.03 -29.57 -3.75
C GLY A 391 -12.14 -29.38 -2.72
N LEU A 392 -12.23 -28.20 -2.12
CA LEU A 392 -13.29 -27.83 -1.19
C LEU A 392 -14.67 -27.91 -1.86
N ALA A 393 -14.83 -27.27 -3.03
CA ALA A 393 -16.09 -27.27 -3.75
C ALA A 393 -16.55 -28.68 -4.15
N VAL A 394 -15.65 -29.49 -4.73
CA VAL A 394 -15.94 -30.88 -5.13
C VAL A 394 -16.33 -31.72 -3.90
N SER A 395 -15.63 -31.56 -2.77
CA SER A 395 -15.91 -32.31 -1.55
C SER A 395 -17.27 -31.93 -0.96
N VAL A 396 -17.62 -30.64 -0.94
CA VAL A 396 -18.94 -30.18 -0.50
C VAL A 396 -20.05 -30.70 -1.41
N ILE A 397 -19.85 -30.67 -2.73
CA ILE A 397 -20.83 -31.20 -3.70
C ILE A 397 -21.02 -32.70 -3.50
N LEU A 398 -19.94 -33.46 -3.32
CA LEU A 398 -20.01 -34.90 -3.04
C LEU A 398 -20.75 -35.17 -1.72
N MET A 399 -20.45 -34.41 -0.67
CA MET A 399 -21.12 -34.55 0.63
C MET A 399 -22.62 -34.27 0.51
N LEU A 400 -23.02 -33.19 -0.17
CA LEU A 400 -24.43 -32.86 -0.41
C LEU A 400 -25.12 -33.92 -1.25
N GLY A 401 -24.45 -34.42 -2.30
CA GLY A 401 -24.97 -35.50 -3.13
C GLY A 401 -25.29 -36.75 -2.33
N ILE A 402 -24.40 -37.15 -1.42
CA ILE A 402 -24.62 -38.30 -0.53
C ILE A 402 -25.79 -38.03 0.43
N ILE A 403 -25.84 -36.87 1.06
CA ILE A 403 -26.92 -36.49 2.00
C ILE A 403 -28.31 -36.42 1.31
N LEU A 404 -28.36 -36.10 0.02
CA LEU A 404 -29.61 -36.02 -0.73
C LEU A 404 -30.07 -37.38 -1.29
N LEU A 405 -29.13 -38.29 -1.58
CA LEU A 405 -29.42 -39.63 -2.11
C LEU A 405 -29.72 -40.68 -1.03
N PHE A 406 -29.24 -40.46 0.20
CA PHE A 406 -29.36 -41.35 1.37
C PHE A 406 -29.82 -40.58 2.61
#